data_AF-A0A961EKD9-F1
#
_entry.id   AF-A0A961EKD9-F1
#
_cell.length_a   1.000
_cell.length_b   1.000
_cell.length_c   1.000
_cell.angle_alpha   90.00
_cell.angle_beta   90.00
_cell.angle_gamma   90.00
#
_symmetry.space_group_name_H-M   'P 1'
#
loop_
_entity.id
_entity.type
_entity.pdbx_description
1 polymer ?
#
loop_
_entity_poly.entity_id
_entity_poly.type
_entity_poly.pdbx_seq_one_letter_code
_entity_poly.pdbx_strand_id
1 'polypeptide(L)'
;MNCPMHNLIYKSRGRSYRELPLRLFEFGHVYRYEKSGVIHGLTRLRGFAQDDSHSYVTKEQAAAEIKHLLGFCLGLFRDFGLDDFYLELSTRDDSKKDKFIGSEEQWAEATAILEQVCVESGLELVPDPGGAAYYGPKVSIQARDAIGRTWQMSTIQYDFNQPERFGLEYQAADGTRQQPVMIHSAKFGSIERFLGVLVEHYAGAFPVWLSPVQVLGIPVAEDFNDYLWDVLKQMKEQGIRVELDESDDRFPKKIRNAAKAKVPFVLIAGAEDQAKNAVSFRYRDGSQENGVPIADAIAKVLAAIESKAQV
;
A
#
# COMPACT_ATOMS: atom_id res chain seq x y z
N MET A 1 -11.30 -6.94 -13.75
CA MET A 1 -10.02 -7.61 -13.43
C MET A 1 -9.08 -7.36 -14.58
N ASN A 2 -7.79 -7.18 -14.33
CA ASN A 2 -6.82 -6.75 -15.35
C ASN A 2 -6.10 -7.93 -16.02
N CYS A 3 -6.19 -9.13 -15.41
CA CYS A 3 -5.52 -10.36 -15.85
C CYS A 3 -5.64 -10.67 -17.35
N PRO A 4 -6.85 -10.62 -17.96
CA PRO A 4 -7.00 -10.91 -19.39
C PRO A 4 -6.15 -9.99 -20.28
N MET A 5 -6.04 -8.71 -19.93
CA MET A 5 -5.27 -7.72 -20.69
C MET A 5 -3.76 -8.00 -20.57
N HIS A 6 -3.29 -8.36 -19.36
CA HIS A 6 -1.91 -8.74 -19.14
C HIS A 6 -1.54 -10.02 -19.92
N ASN A 7 -2.46 -10.98 -20.05
CA ASN A 7 -2.24 -12.18 -20.87
C ASN A 7 -2.09 -11.84 -22.36
N LEU A 8 -2.86 -10.88 -22.87
CA LEU A 8 -2.71 -10.41 -24.25
C LEU A 8 -1.36 -9.72 -24.46
N ILE A 9 -0.90 -8.93 -23.48
CA ILE A 9 0.44 -8.32 -23.51
C ILE A 9 1.52 -9.39 -23.50
N TYR A 10 1.41 -10.40 -22.63
CA TYR A 10 2.34 -11.53 -22.60
C TYR A 10 2.40 -12.21 -23.98
N LYS A 11 1.23 -12.55 -24.54
CA LYS A 11 1.07 -13.28 -25.81
C LYS A 11 1.45 -12.46 -27.06
N SER A 12 1.55 -11.14 -26.96
CA SER A 12 1.82 -10.25 -28.11
C SER A 12 3.09 -10.59 -28.91
N ARG A 13 4.05 -11.29 -28.30
CA ARG A 13 5.23 -11.84 -28.98
C ARG A 13 5.71 -13.13 -28.31
N GLY A 14 6.53 -13.89 -29.03
CA GLY A 14 7.23 -15.05 -28.46
C GLY A 14 8.10 -14.68 -27.26
N ARG A 15 8.18 -15.61 -26.30
CA ARG A 15 8.91 -15.46 -25.03
C ARG A 15 9.96 -16.55 -24.90
N SER A 16 11.16 -16.21 -24.42
CA SER A 16 12.20 -17.17 -24.02
C SER A 16 12.16 -17.39 -22.51
N TYR A 17 12.54 -18.58 -22.04
CA TYR A 17 12.75 -18.85 -20.61
C TYR A 17 13.72 -17.85 -19.94
N ARG A 18 14.65 -17.27 -20.71
CA ARG A 18 15.60 -16.25 -20.24
C ARG A 18 14.95 -14.91 -19.92
N GLU A 19 13.75 -14.66 -20.43
CA GLU A 19 12.96 -13.47 -20.13
C GLU A 19 12.08 -13.66 -18.89
N LEU A 20 12.01 -14.87 -18.34
CA LEU A 20 11.28 -15.17 -17.11
C LEU A 20 12.23 -15.10 -15.90
N PRO A 21 11.80 -14.54 -14.75
CA PRO A 21 10.44 -14.10 -14.43
C PRO A 21 10.06 -12.77 -15.12
N LEU A 22 8.88 -12.72 -15.76
CA LEU A 22 8.30 -11.51 -16.33
C LEU A 22 7.17 -11.01 -15.43
N ARG A 23 7.24 -9.76 -14.98
CA ARG A 23 6.23 -9.16 -14.09
C ARG A 23 5.53 -8.01 -14.82
N LEU A 24 4.20 -8.11 -14.97
CA LEU A 24 3.38 -7.03 -15.51
C LEU A 24 2.57 -6.40 -14.38
N PHE A 25 2.68 -5.09 -14.20
CA PHE A 25 2.04 -4.32 -13.12
C PHE A 25 1.22 -3.16 -13.69
N GLU A 26 0.05 -2.92 -13.11
CA GLU A 26 -0.83 -1.80 -13.47
C GLU A 26 -1.63 -1.33 -12.25
N PHE A 27 -1.82 -0.01 -12.10
CA PHE A 27 -2.93 0.54 -11.31
C PHE A 27 -4.23 0.50 -12.12
N GLY A 28 -4.76 -0.71 -12.34
CA GLY A 28 -5.89 -0.91 -13.23
C GLY A 28 -7.22 -0.61 -12.55
N HIS A 29 -8.05 0.18 -13.23
CA HIS A 29 -9.39 0.51 -12.77
C HIS A 29 -10.34 -0.64 -13.09
N VAL A 30 -10.98 -1.18 -12.05
CA VAL A 30 -11.90 -2.30 -12.19
C VAL A 30 -13.24 -1.97 -11.56
N TYR A 31 -14.28 -2.57 -12.12
CA TYR A 31 -15.65 -2.41 -11.66
C TYR A 31 -16.23 -3.76 -11.28
N ARG A 32 -16.89 -3.81 -10.11
CA ARG A 32 -17.65 -4.96 -9.63
C ARG A 32 -19.08 -4.53 -9.36
N TYR A 33 -20.04 -5.29 -9.85
CA TYR A 33 -21.45 -5.01 -9.57
C TYR A 33 -21.86 -5.53 -8.19
N GLU A 34 -21.33 -4.90 -7.14
CA GLU A 34 -21.68 -5.19 -5.76
C GLU A 34 -23.15 -4.82 -5.48
N LYS A 35 -23.82 -5.65 -4.65
CA LYS A 35 -25.19 -5.38 -4.17
C LYS A 35 -25.22 -4.02 -3.47
N SER A 36 -26.26 -3.22 -3.70
CA SER A 36 -26.36 -1.87 -3.12
C SER A 36 -26.23 -1.88 -1.60
N GLY A 37 -26.80 -2.88 -0.92
CA GLY A 37 -26.79 -3.00 0.54
C GLY A 37 -25.45 -3.40 1.18
N VAL A 38 -24.41 -3.71 0.40
CA VAL A 38 -23.08 -4.06 0.95
C VAL A 38 -22.02 -3.00 0.69
N ILE A 39 -22.35 -1.92 -0.04
CA ILE A 39 -21.41 -0.83 -0.30
C ILE A 39 -21.18 -0.07 1.01
N HIS A 40 -19.91 0.20 1.34
CA HIS A 40 -19.55 0.85 2.59
C HIS A 40 -18.27 1.67 2.45
N GLY A 41 -18.41 3.00 2.52
CA GLY A 41 -17.30 3.95 2.52
C GLY A 41 -16.22 3.63 1.49
N LEU A 42 -14.97 3.57 1.94
CA LEU A 42 -13.82 3.17 1.13
C LEU A 42 -13.49 1.66 1.22
N THR A 43 -14.14 0.92 2.11
CA THR A 43 -13.80 -0.49 2.37
C THR A 43 -14.56 -1.46 1.46
N ARG A 44 -15.68 -1.05 0.86
CA ARG A 44 -16.42 -1.84 -0.13
C ARG A 44 -17.10 -0.98 -1.18
N LEU A 45 -16.59 -1.04 -2.41
CA LEU A 45 -16.91 -0.13 -3.52
C LEU A 45 -17.30 -0.89 -4.79
N ARG A 46 -17.92 -0.18 -5.74
CA ARG A 46 -18.21 -0.72 -7.09
C ARG A 46 -17.12 -0.43 -8.10
N GLY A 47 -16.42 0.68 -7.98
CA GLY A 47 -15.28 1.04 -8.82
C GLY A 47 -14.07 1.31 -7.93
N PHE A 48 -12.92 0.79 -8.31
CA PHE A 48 -11.69 0.94 -7.54
C PHE A 48 -10.46 0.73 -8.42
N ALA A 49 -9.34 1.34 -8.03
CA ALA A 49 -8.03 1.11 -8.63
C ALA A 49 -7.28 0.05 -7.82
N GLN A 50 -6.84 -1.03 -8.47
CA GLN A 50 -6.07 -2.09 -7.84
C GLN A 50 -4.62 -2.06 -8.34
N ASP A 51 -3.66 -2.27 -7.45
CA ASP A 51 -2.23 -2.36 -7.74
C ASP A 51 -1.83 -3.76 -8.28
N ASP A 52 -2.63 -4.21 -9.24
CA ASP A 52 -2.64 -5.58 -9.74
C ASP A 52 -1.35 -5.90 -10.48
N SER A 53 -0.79 -7.08 -10.23
CA SER A 53 0.26 -7.63 -11.08
C SER A 53 0.11 -9.10 -11.36
N HIS A 54 0.72 -9.47 -12.47
CA HIS A 54 0.75 -10.82 -12.99
C HIS A 54 2.20 -11.18 -13.27
N SER A 55 2.74 -12.10 -12.48
CA SER A 55 4.07 -12.67 -12.69
C SER A 55 3.92 -13.94 -13.53
N TYR A 56 4.70 -14.02 -14.60
CA TYR A 56 4.84 -15.19 -15.45
C TYR A 56 6.22 -15.78 -15.20
N VAL A 57 6.25 -17.03 -14.74
CA VAL A 57 7.47 -17.67 -14.26
C VAL A 57 7.55 -19.12 -14.76
N THR A 58 8.75 -19.69 -14.78
CA THR A 58 8.88 -21.15 -14.94
C THR A 58 8.43 -21.85 -13.65
N LYS A 59 8.17 -23.17 -13.71
CA LYS A 59 7.77 -23.93 -12.51
C LYS A 59 8.82 -23.84 -11.41
N GLU A 60 10.10 -23.92 -11.79
CA GLU A 60 11.25 -23.88 -10.88
C GLU A 60 11.43 -22.49 -10.23
N GLN A 61 10.97 -21.43 -10.90
CA GLN A 61 11.04 -20.05 -10.40
C GLN A 61 9.88 -19.69 -9.46
N ALA A 62 8.79 -20.47 -9.42
CA ALA A 62 7.56 -20.08 -8.75
C ALA A 62 7.74 -19.86 -7.24
N ALA A 63 8.46 -20.76 -6.54
CA ALA A 63 8.73 -20.62 -5.11
C ALA A 63 9.50 -19.32 -4.78
N ALA A 64 10.54 -19.02 -5.58
CA ALA A 64 11.35 -17.81 -5.40
C ALA A 64 10.53 -16.54 -5.68
N GLU A 65 9.64 -16.56 -6.66
CA GLU A 65 8.76 -15.43 -6.97
C GLU A 65 7.75 -15.16 -5.86
N ILE A 66 7.13 -16.20 -5.29
CA ILE A 66 6.20 -16.06 -4.16
C ILE A 66 6.92 -15.50 -2.94
N LYS A 67 8.13 -16.00 -2.65
CA LYS A 67 8.96 -15.50 -1.54
C LYS A 67 9.32 -14.02 -1.73
N HIS A 68 9.66 -13.63 -2.96
CA HIS A 68 9.91 -12.24 -3.32
C HIS A 68 8.67 -11.36 -3.10
N LEU A 69 7.51 -11.78 -3.62
CA LEU A 69 6.25 -11.04 -3.49
C LEU A 69 5.81 -10.92 -2.02
N LEU A 70 5.90 -12.01 -1.25
CA LEU A 70 5.57 -12.00 0.18
C LEU A 70 6.47 -11.04 0.95
N GLY A 71 7.79 -11.13 0.74
CA GLY A 71 8.75 -10.21 1.37
C GLY A 71 8.50 -8.76 0.99
N PHE A 72 8.18 -8.48 -0.27
CA PHE A 72 7.83 -7.15 -0.75
C PHE A 72 6.59 -6.61 -0.04
N CYS A 73 5.49 -7.37 0.02
CA CYS A 73 4.27 -6.93 0.70
C CYS A 73 4.49 -6.68 2.20
N LEU A 74 5.22 -7.56 2.89
CA LEU A 74 5.52 -7.37 4.32
C LEU A 74 6.38 -6.13 4.57
N GLY A 75 7.40 -5.88 3.75
CA GLY A 75 8.21 -4.67 3.83
C GLY A 75 7.40 -3.40 3.57
N LEU A 76 6.57 -3.44 2.53
CA LEU A 76 5.64 -2.37 2.19
C LEU A 76 4.71 -2.05 3.36
N PHE A 77 4.09 -3.03 3.99
CA PHE A 77 3.18 -2.77 5.10
C PHE A 77 3.86 -2.21 6.35
N ARG A 78 5.09 -2.65 6.64
CA ARG A 78 5.90 -2.06 7.71
C ARG A 78 6.21 -0.59 7.48
N ASP A 79 6.46 -0.20 6.24
CA ASP A 79 6.63 1.22 5.87
C ASP A 79 5.38 2.06 6.14
N PHE A 80 4.19 1.43 6.12
CA PHE A 80 2.91 2.04 6.47
C PHE A 80 2.53 1.83 7.94
N GLY A 81 3.45 1.40 8.81
CA GLY A 81 3.22 1.27 10.25
C GLY A 81 2.41 0.04 10.67
N LEU A 82 2.19 -0.91 9.77
CA LEU A 82 1.59 -2.21 10.09
C LEU A 82 2.70 -3.22 10.35
N ASP A 83 2.69 -3.88 11.50
CA ASP A 83 3.74 -4.82 11.92
C ASP A 83 3.21 -6.17 12.44
N ASP A 84 1.94 -6.22 12.82
CA ASP A 84 1.25 -7.45 13.25
C ASP A 84 0.58 -8.17 12.07
N PHE A 85 1.24 -9.24 11.61
CA PHE A 85 0.82 -10.05 10.47
C PHE A 85 0.62 -11.51 10.80
N TYR A 86 -0.33 -12.13 10.12
CA TYR A 86 -0.38 -13.58 9.94
C TYR A 86 -0.81 -13.91 8.51
N LEU A 87 -0.61 -15.17 8.10
CA LEU A 87 -0.90 -15.64 6.76
C LEU A 87 -2.07 -16.62 6.78
N GLU A 88 -2.94 -16.52 5.78
CA GLU A 88 -3.99 -17.51 5.54
C GLU A 88 -3.71 -18.25 4.23
N LEU A 89 -3.61 -19.57 4.31
CA LEU A 89 -3.46 -20.44 3.14
C LEU A 89 -4.82 -21.00 2.74
N SER A 90 -5.38 -20.45 1.67
CA SER A 90 -6.65 -20.94 1.15
C SER A 90 -6.44 -22.05 0.12
N THR A 91 -7.02 -23.22 0.40
CA THR A 91 -6.95 -24.43 -0.44
C THR A 91 -8.33 -24.80 -1.01
N ARG A 92 -8.37 -25.78 -1.92
CA ARG A 92 -9.64 -26.27 -2.48
C ARG A 92 -10.47 -27.02 -1.41
N ASP A 93 -11.79 -27.03 -1.60
CA ASP A 93 -12.71 -27.84 -0.82
C ASP A 93 -12.90 -29.20 -1.53
N ASP A 94 -12.27 -30.25 -1.00
CA ASP A 94 -12.30 -31.59 -1.60
C ASP A 94 -13.71 -32.21 -1.59
N SER A 95 -14.66 -31.67 -0.82
CA SER A 95 -16.07 -32.10 -0.86
C SER A 95 -16.82 -31.59 -2.09
N LYS A 96 -16.27 -30.63 -2.83
CA LYS A 96 -16.88 -29.98 -4.01
C LYS A 96 -15.94 -29.98 -5.20
N LYS A 97 -15.44 -31.15 -5.59
CA LYS A 97 -14.46 -31.30 -6.68
C LYS A 97 -14.89 -30.60 -7.98
N ASP A 98 -16.18 -30.67 -8.34
CA ASP A 98 -16.72 -30.04 -9.57
C ASP A 98 -16.60 -28.50 -9.60
N LYS A 99 -16.36 -27.86 -8.45
CA LYS A 99 -16.16 -26.41 -8.35
C LYS A 99 -14.75 -26.00 -8.80
N PHE A 100 -13.77 -26.89 -8.75
CA PHE A 100 -12.36 -26.55 -8.95
C PHE A 100 -11.82 -27.14 -10.25
N ILE A 101 -10.98 -26.37 -10.94
CA ILE A 101 -10.30 -26.82 -12.16
C ILE A 101 -8.81 -27.08 -11.88
N GLY A 102 -8.14 -27.72 -12.83
CA GLY A 102 -6.76 -28.18 -12.69
C GLY A 102 -6.66 -29.59 -12.11
N SER A 103 -5.52 -30.24 -12.33
CA SER A 103 -5.28 -31.62 -11.89
C SER A 103 -5.00 -31.71 -10.39
N GLU A 104 -5.12 -32.90 -9.80
CA GLU A 104 -4.78 -33.11 -8.39
C GLU A 104 -3.30 -32.82 -8.13
N GLU A 105 -2.42 -33.12 -9.08
CA GLU A 105 -0.99 -32.83 -9.02
C GLU A 105 -0.71 -31.32 -9.03
N GLN A 106 -1.39 -30.55 -9.88
CA GLN A 106 -1.22 -29.09 -9.92
C GLN A 106 -1.59 -28.44 -8.58
N TRP A 107 -2.70 -28.89 -7.98
CA TRP A 107 -3.13 -28.41 -6.67
C TRP A 107 -2.15 -28.81 -5.57
N ALA A 108 -1.67 -30.06 -5.56
CA ALA A 108 -0.71 -30.54 -4.57
C ALA A 108 0.62 -29.77 -4.67
N GLU A 109 1.17 -29.62 -5.87
CA GLU A 109 2.42 -28.90 -6.13
C GLU A 109 2.32 -27.43 -5.71
N ALA A 110 1.31 -26.70 -6.18
CA ALA A 110 1.15 -25.28 -5.88
C ALA A 110 0.87 -25.02 -4.40
N THR A 111 0.08 -25.88 -3.75
CA THR A 111 -0.21 -25.76 -2.30
C THR A 111 1.05 -26.00 -1.48
N ALA A 112 1.83 -27.04 -1.81
CA ALA A 112 3.08 -27.34 -1.12
C ALA A 112 4.10 -26.19 -1.26
N ILE A 113 4.21 -25.59 -2.46
CA ILE A 113 5.08 -24.42 -2.67
C ILE A 113 4.63 -23.23 -1.83
N LEU A 114 3.33 -22.91 -1.82
CA LEU A 114 2.80 -21.80 -1.01
C LEU A 114 3.05 -22.05 0.48
N GLU A 115 2.72 -23.23 0.97
CA GLU A 115 2.89 -23.62 2.37
C GLU A 115 4.36 -23.52 2.79
N GLN A 116 5.28 -24.09 1.99
CA GLN A 116 6.72 -24.00 2.25
C GLN A 116 7.18 -22.55 2.39
N VAL A 117 6.83 -21.69 1.43
CA VAL A 117 7.25 -20.28 1.46
C VAL A 117 6.66 -19.53 2.66
N CYS A 118 5.42 -19.84 3.04
CA CYS A 118 4.78 -19.25 4.22
C CYS A 118 5.44 -19.70 5.53
N VAL A 119 5.76 -20.99 5.67
CA VAL A 119 6.45 -21.51 6.85
C VAL A 119 7.86 -20.92 6.96
N GLU A 120 8.58 -20.81 5.84
CA GLU A 120 9.90 -20.18 5.78
C GLU A 120 9.89 -18.69 6.17
N SER A 121 8.75 -17.99 6.04
CA SER A 121 8.66 -16.58 6.44
C SER A 121 8.61 -16.40 7.95
N GLY A 122 8.40 -17.47 8.73
CA GLY A 122 8.30 -17.43 10.18
C GLY A 122 7.02 -16.79 10.73
N LEU A 123 6.03 -16.53 9.87
CA LEU A 123 4.74 -16.01 10.28
C LEU A 123 3.79 -17.15 10.63
N GLU A 124 2.80 -16.88 11.49
CA GLU A 124 1.71 -17.80 11.73
C GLU A 124 0.96 -18.09 10.43
N LEU A 125 0.77 -19.38 10.12
CA LEU A 125 0.05 -19.84 8.94
C LEU A 125 -1.25 -20.53 9.37
N VAL A 126 -2.37 -19.92 9.01
CA VAL A 126 -3.71 -20.41 9.32
C VAL A 126 -4.32 -21.09 8.07
N PRO A 127 -4.84 -22.32 8.18
CA PRO A 127 -5.51 -22.98 7.06
C PRO A 127 -6.91 -22.39 6.81
N ASP A 128 -7.25 -22.16 5.54
CA ASP A 128 -8.56 -21.68 5.07
C ASP A 128 -9.14 -22.61 3.97
N PRO A 129 -9.55 -23.84 4.35
CA PRO A 129 -10.03 -24.82 3.38
C PRO A 129 -11.32 -24.35 2.69
N GLY A 130 -11.31 -24.35 1.36
CA GLY A 130 -12.44 -23.91 0.53
C GLY A 130 -12.45 -22.41 0.19
N GLY A 131 -11.55 -21.62 0.77
CA GLY A 131 -11.40 -20.19 0.47
C GLY A 131 -10.62 -19.87 -0.81
N ALA A 132 -10.04 -20.89 -1.45
CA ALA A 132 -9.33 -20.74 -2.72
C ALA A 132 -10.25 -20.29 -3.86
N ALA A 133 -9.69 -19.66 -4.88
CA ALA A 133 -10.42 -19.49 -6.13
C ALA A 133 -10.57 -20.85 -6.82
N TYR A 134 -11.52 -20.94 -7.74
CA TYR A 134 -11.77 -22.18 -8.48
C TYR A 134 -10.57 -22.65 -9.32
N TYR A 135 -9.63 -21.75 -9.62
CA TYR A 135 -8.49 -21.97 -10.53
C TYR A 135 -7.12 -22.11 -9.85
N GLY A 136 -7.05 -22.06 -8.52
CA GLY A 136 -5.77 -22.25 -7.83
C GLY A 136 -5.75 -21.77 -6.37
N PRO A 137 -4.78 -22.27 -5.58
CA PRO A 137 -4.60 -21.88 -4.19
C PRO A 137 -4.04 -20.45 -4.08
N LYS A 138 -4.23 -19.84 -2.91
CA LYS A 138 -3.74 -18.49 -2.62
C LYS A 138 -3.26 -18.38 -1.18
N VAL A 139 -2.30 -17.50 -0.96
CA VAL A 139 -1.97 -16.97 0.37
C VAL A 139 -2.49 -15.55 0.48
N SER A 140 -3.14 -15.25 1.60
CA SER A 140 -3.58 -13.90 1.93
C SER A 140 -2.78 -13.38 3.12
N ILE A 141 -2.34 -12.13 3.06
CA ILE A 141 -1.65 -11.47 4.17
C ILE A 141 -2.70 -10.75 5.00
N GLN A 142 -2.83 -11.14 6.25
CA GLN A 142 -3.75 -10.53 7.20
C GLN A 142 -2.96 -9.60 8.10
N ALA A 143 -3.42 -8.36 8.27
CA ALA A 143 -2.82 -7.37 9.16
C ALA A 143 -3.82 -6.95 10.23
N ARG A 144 -3.37 -6.83 11.48
CA ARG A 144 -4.18 -6.26 12.56
C ARG A 144 -3.93 -4.76 12.66
N ASP A 145 -5.00 -3.97 12.74
CA ASP A 145 -4.91 -2.52 12.94
C ASP A 145 -4.67 -2.17 14.42
N ALA A 146 -4.44 -0.87 14.71
CA ALA A 146 -4.11 -0.39 16.05
C ALA A 146 -5.20 -0.62 17.13
N ILE A 147 -6.42 -0.99 16.72
CA ILE A 147 -7.53 -1.32 17.62
C ILE A 147 -7.92 -2.81 17.56
N GLY A 148 -7.08 -3.64 16.94
CA GLY A 148 -7.19 -5.10 16.95
C GLY A 148 -8.11 -5.72 15.89
N ARG A 149 -8.56 -4.95 14.90
CA ARG A 149 -9.36 -5.52 13.79
C ARG A 149 -8.44 -6.09 12.71
N THR A 150 -8.83 -7.23 12.16
CA THR A 150 -8.09 -7.88 11.08
C THR A 150 -8.56 -7.42 9.71
N TRP A 151 -7.59 -7.11 8.85
CA TRP A 151 -7.79 -6.76 7.45
C TRP A 151 -6.99 -7.68 6.55
N GLN A 152 -7.66 -8.30 5.58
CA GLN A 152 -6.95 -8.95 4.47
C GLN A 152 -6.32 -7.88 3.58
N MET A 153 -5.00 -7.79 3.51
CA MET A 153 -4.30 -6.69 2.83
C MET A 153 -3.85 -7.08 1.42
N SER A 154 -3.01 -8.10 1.31
CA SER A 154 -2.53 -8.63 0.01
C SER A 154 -3.07 -10.01 -0.27
N THR A 155 -2.95 -10.43 -1.52
CA THR A 155 -3.12 -11.83 -1.92
C THR A 155 -2.06 -12.19 -2.94
N ILE A 156 -1.47 -13.38 -2.83
CA ILE A 156 -0.60 -14.00 -3.82
C ILE A 156 -1.25 -15.32 -4.22
N GLN A 157 -1.55 -15.50 -5.51
CA GLN A 157 -2.44 -16.56 -5.97
C GLN A 157 -1.93 -17.23 -7.24
N TYR A 158 -1.96 -18.56 -7.25
CA TYR A 158 -1.74 -19.35 -8.47
C TYR A 158 -2.97 -19.31 -9.39
N ASP A 159 -2.72 -19.36 -10.69
CA ASP A 159 -3.77 -19.56 -11.70
C ASP A 159 -3.37 -20.63 -12.73
N PHE A 160 -4.12 -21.73 -12.70
CA PHE A 160 -3.97 -22.85 -13.64
C PHE A 160 -4.79 -22.66 -14.93
N ASN A 161 -5.77 -21.75 -14.90
CA ASN A 161 -6.80 -21.56 -15.93
C ASN A 161 -6.34 -20.63 -17.05
N GLN A 162 -5.89 -19.43 -16.69
CA GLN A 162 -5.65 -18.37 -17.67
C GLN A 162 -4.48 -18.69 -18.61
N PRO A 163 -3.34 -19.23 -18.14
CA PRO A 163 -2.26 -19.64 -19.05
C PRO A 163 -2.73 -20.63 -20.11
N GLU A 164 -3.51 -21.65 -19.71
CA GLU A 164 -4.05 -22.65 -20.62
C GLU A 164 -5.08 -22.03 -21.58
N ARG A 165 -6.08 -21.31 -21.07
CA ARG A 165 -7.16 -20.74 -21.89
C ARG A 165 -6.69 -19.69 -22.89
N PHE A 166 -5.64 -18.95 -22.57
CA PHE A 166 -5.03 -17.99 -23.49
C PHE A 166 -3.97 -18.62 -24.40
N GLY A 167 -3.59 -19.90 -24.18
CA GLY A 167 -2.50 -20.57 -24.89
C GLY A 167 -1.19 -19.81 -24.71
N LEU A 168 -0.84 -19.50 -23.46
CA LEU A 168 0.41 -18.82 -23.13
C LEU A 168 1.55 -19.84 -23.15
N GLU A 169 2.63 -19.50 -23.86
CA GLU A 169 3.79 -20.37 -24.01
C GLU A 169 5.08 -19.55 -23.87
N TYR A 170 6.16 -20.22 -23.49
CA TYR A 170 7.53 -19.75 -23.66
C TYR A 170 8.41 -20.86 -24.24
N GLN A 171 9.51 -20.45 -24.87
CA GLN A 171 10.54 -21.33 -25.38
C GLN A 171 11.48 -21.72 -24.24
N ALA A 172 11.43 -22.98 -23.82
CA ALA A 172 12.29 -23.55 -22.78
C ALA A 172 13.73 -23.76 -23.28
N ALA A 173 14.65 -24.00 -22.34
CA ALA A 173 16.08 -24.16 -22.63
C ALA A 173 16.40 -25.36 -23.54
N ASP A 174 15.54 -26.38 -23.52
CA ASP A 174 15.64 -27.60 -24.33
C ASP A 174 15.02 -27.46 -25.73
N GLY A 175 14.49 -26.29 -26.09
CA GLY A 175 13.82 -26.09 -27.38
C GLY A 175 12.35 -26.52 -27.40
N THR A 176 11.79 -27.01 -26.28
CA THR A 176 10.36 -27.27 -26.16
C THR A 176 9.57 -26.01 -25.85
N ARG A 177 8.28 -26.00 -26.19
CA ARG A 177 7.36 -24.97 -25.72
C ARG A 177 6.71 -25.42 -24.43
N GLN A 178 6.76 -24.54 -23.43
CA GLN A 178 6.24 -24.81 -22.09
C GLN A 178 5.25 -23.71 -21.70
N GLN A 179 4.25 -24.07 -20.92
CA GLN A 179 3.29 -23.11 -20.36
C GLN A 179 3.91 -22.42 -19.13
N PRO A 180 3.85 -21.09 -19.01
CA PRO A 180 4.31 -20.40 -17.80
C PRO A 180 3.34 -20.64 -16.63
N VAL A 181 3.88 -20.64 -15.42
CA VAL A 181 3.08 -20.47 -14.20
C VAL A 181 2.71 -18.99 -14.09
N MET A 182 1.42 -18.71 -13.85
CA MET A 182 0.92 -17.37 -13.64
C MET A 182 0.58 -17.17 -12.16
N ILE A 183 1.13 -16.10 -11.59
CA ILE A 183 0.92 -15.71 -10.20
C ILE A 183 0.29 -14.33 -10.18
N HIS A 184 -0.92 -14.24 -9.64
CA HIS A 184 -1.61 -12.99 -9.37
C HIS A 184 -1.12 -12.42 -8.05
N SER A 185 -0.90 -11.11 -8.01
CA SER A 185 -0.68 -10.42 -6.74
C SER A 185 -1.18 -8.99 -6.74
N ALA A 186 -1.88 -8.64 -5.66
CA ALA A 186 -2.19 -7.26 -5.28
C ALA A 186 -1.52 -6.99 -3.94
N LYS A 187 -0.82 -5.85 -3.80
CA LYS A 187 0.09 -5.58 -2.68
C LYS A 187 -0.71 -4.75 -1.69
N PHE A 188 -1.21 -3.59 -2.09
CA PHE A 188 -2.19 -2.83 -1.33
C PHE A 188 -3.59 -3.45 -1.38
N GLY A 189 -3.91 -4.18 -2.46
CA GLY A 189 -5.29 -4.45 -2.83
C GLY A 189 -5.87 -3.26 -3.61
N SER A 190 -7.12 -2.89 -3.35
CA SER A 190 -7.63 -1.61 -3.89
C SER A 190 -7.06 -0.45 -3.08
N ILE A 191 -6.58 0.60 -3.76
CA ILE A 191 -6.03 1.81 -3.14
C ILE A 191 -7.03 2.45 -2.18
N GLU A 192 -8.31 2.48 -2.55
CA GLU A 192 -9.37 3.06 -1.75
C GLU A 192 -9.52 2.31 -0.43
N ARG A 193 -9.62 0.98 -0.46
CA ARG A 193 -9.69 0.16 0.77
C ARG A 193 -8.44 0.31 1.61
N PHE A 194 -7.26 0.33 0.99
CA PHE A 194 -6.02 0.53 1.71
C PHE A 194 -6.01 1.87 2.45
N LEU A 195 -6.41 2.96 1.79
CA LEU A 195 -6.58 4.26 2.43
C LEU A 195 -7.63 4.22 3.56
N GLY A 196 -8.75 3.52 3.36
CA GLY A 196 -9.75 3.31 4.41
C GLY A 196 -9.17 2.65 5.67
N VAL A 197 -8.38 1.58 5.49
CA VAL A 197 -7.68 0.91 6.58
C VAL A 197 -6.68 1.85 7.26
N LEU A 198 -5.89 2.62 6.49
CA LEU A 198 -4.91 3.55 7.06
C LEU A 198 -5.57 4.69 7.85
N VAL A 199 -6.69 5.25 7.36
CA VAL A 199 -7.46 6.27 8.10
C VAL A 199 -7.82 5.74 9.48
N GLU A 200 -8.31 4.51 9.57
CA GLU A 200 -8.70 3.92 10.84
C GLU A 200 -7.50 3.53 11.69
N HIS A 201 -6.45 2.94 11.10
CA HIS A 201 -5.22 2.55 11.79
C HIS A 201 -4.54 3.75 12.48
N TYR A 202 -4.45 4.89 11.79
CA TYR A 202 -3.90 6.13 12.35
C TYR A 202 -4.93 6.97 13.13
N ALA A 203 -6.19 6.54 13.19
CA ALA A 203 -7.32 7.38 13.60
C ALA A 203 -7.32 8.77 12.92
N GLY A 204 -6.82 8.87 11.68
CA GLY A 204 -6.63 10.12 10.93
C GLY A 204 -5.38 10.95 11.27
N ALA A 205 -4.55 10.53 12.23
CA ALA A 205 -3.26 11.17 12.54
C ALA A 205 -2.12 10.58 11.68
N PHE A 206 -2.17 10.80 10.37
CA PHE A 206 -1.20 10.20 9.45
C PHE A 206 0.26 10.56 9.77
N PRO A 207 1.24 9.69 9.49
CA PRO A 207 2.66 10.04 9.55
C PRO A 207 2.96 11.16 8.55
N VAL A 208 4.05 11.90 8.78
CA VAL A 208 4.35 13.15 8.05
C VAL A 208 4.35 12.90 6.53
N TRP A 209 4.97 11.82 6.07
CA TRP A 209 5.08 11.52 4.64
C TRP A 209 3.72 11.25 3.96
N LEU A 210 2.70 10.78 4.69
CA LEU A 210 1.34 10.52 4.18
C LEU A 210 0.36 11.67 4.41
N SER A 211 0.64 12.59 5.34
CA SER A 211 -0.30 13.63 5.70
C SER A 211 -0.64 14.54 4.50
N PRO A 212 -1.92 14.83 4.19
CA PRO A 212 -2.28 15.69 3.07
C PRO A 212 -1.67 17.09 3.21
N VAL A 213 -1.69 17.63 4.43
CA VAL A 213 -0.96 18.83 4.84
C VAL A 213 0.12 18.39 5.83
N GLN A 214 1.39 18.61 5.49
CA GLN A 214 2.52 18.23 6.34
C GLN A 214 2.85 19.36 7.31
N VAL A 215 2.78 20.60 6.82
CA VAL A 215 3.05 21.82 7.57
C VAL A 215 1.92 22.83 7.39
N LEU A 216 1.35 23.33 8.49
CA LEU A 216 0.39 24.42 8.48
C LEU A 216 1.01 25.64 9.17
N GLY A 217 1.19 26.73 8.44
CA GLY A 217 1.58 28.02 9.01
C GLY A 217 0.39 28.72 9.67
N ILE A 218 0.57 29.19 10.91
CA ILE A 218 -0.38 30.01 11.65
C ILE A 218 0.35 31.26 12.16
N PRO A 219 0.14 32.42 11.53
CA PRO A 219 0.76 33.66 11.95
C PRO A 219 0.15 34.15 13.28
N VAL A 220 0.96 34.71 14.17
CA VAL A 220 0.50 35.23 15.48
C VAL A 220 -0.43 36.45 15.30
N ALA A 221 -0.21 37.22 14.24
CA ALA A 221 -0.99 38.36 13.79
C ALA A 221 -0.86 38.49 12.26
N GLU A 222 -1.80 39.20 11.63
CA GLU A 222 -1.85 39.39 10.17
C GLU A 222 -0.55 39.97 9.59
N ASP A 223 0.14 40.84 10.35
CA ASP A 223 1.43 41.43 9.99
C ASP A 223 2.55 40.40 9.70
N PHE A 224 2.38 39.13 10.15
CA PHE A 224 3.36 38.07 9.94
C PHE A 224 2.99 37.09 8.80
N ASN A 225 1.89 37.36 8.05
CA ASN A 225 1.46 36.51 6.94
C ASN A 225 2.56 36.37 5.88
N ASP A 226 3.11 37.49 5.40
CA ASP A 226 4.13 37.51 4.35
C ASP A 226 5.39 36.74 4.77
N TYR A 227 5.84 36.97 6.00
CA TYR A 227 7.00 36.28 6.56
C TYR A 227 6.79 34.76 6.58
N LEU A 228 5.64 34.31 7.09
CA LEU A 228 5.37 32.88 7.19
C LEU A 228 5.16 32.27 5.80
N TRP A 229 4.56 33.00 4.87
CA TRP A 229 4.41 32.56 3.48
C TRP A 229 5.76 32.37 2.78
N ASP A 230 6.71 33.28 2.99
CA ASP A 230 8.07 33.15 2.44
C ASP A 230 8.80 31.91 2.99
N VAL A 231 8.60 31.58 4.28
CA VAL A 231 9.12 30.33 4.87
C VAL A 231 8.46 29.10 4.25
N LEU A 232 7.12 29.09 4.13
CA LEU A 232 6.38 27.97 3.56
C LEU A 232 6.72 27.78 2.07
N LYS A 233 6.99 28.85 1.34
CA LYS A 233 7.44 28.77 -0.06
C LYS A 233 8.78 28.05 -0.17
N GLN A 234 9.74 28.35 0.70
CA GLN A 234 11.02 27.62 0.77
C GLN A 234 10.80 26.13 1.07
N MET A 235 9.88 25.80 1.98
CA MET A 235 9.50 24.40 2.25
C MET A 235 8.87 23.72 1.03
N LYS A 236 7.98 24.43 0.32
CA LYS A 236 7.30 23.92 -0.88
C LYS A 236 8.28 23.65 -2.02
N GLU A 237 9.30 24.49 -2.19
CA GLU A 237 10.39 24.29 -3.16
C GLU A 237 11.19 23.00 -2.89
N GLN A 238 11.19 22.51 -1.65
CA GLN A 238 11.77 21.21 -1.26
C GLN A 238 10.77 20.04 -1.35
N GLY A 239 9.57 20.25 -1.88
CA GLY A 239 8.54 19.21 -2.03
C GLY A 239 7.68 18.95 -0.78
N ILE A 240 7.78 19.80 0.24
CA ILE A 240 6.93 19.70 1.44
C ILE A 240 5.53 20.24 1.12
N ARG A 241 4.48 19.51 1.50
CA ARG A 241 3.08 19.94 1.37
C ARG A 241 2.72 20.89 2.49
N VAL A 242 2.54 22.15 2.13
CA VAL A 242 2.32 23.25 3.08
C VAL A 242 1.02 24.00 2.82
N GLU A 243 0.43 24.55 3.87
CA GLU A 243 -0.68 25.50 3.81
C GLU A 243 -0.45 26.65 4.80
N LEU A 244 -1.08 27.80 4.57
CA LEU A 244 -1.10 28.94 5.48
C LEU A 244 -2.54 29.22 5.92
N ASP A 245 -2.76 29.37 7.22
CA ASP A 245 -4.05 29.79 7.77
C ASP A 245 -4.17 31.32 7.77
N GLU A 246 -4.63 31.87 6.64
CA GLU A 246 -4.91 33.30 6.43
C GLU A 246 -6.30 33.74 6.94
N SER A 247 -7.02 32.89 7.67
CA SER A 247 -8.36 33.26 8.16
C SER A 247 -8.33 34.41 9.17
N ASP A 248 -9.46 35.10 9.34
CA ASP A 248 -9.66 36.15 10.36
C ASP A 248 -9.96 35.57 11.77
N ASP A 249 -9.85 34.25 11.92
CA ASP A 249 -10.07 33.58 13.20
C ASP A 249 -9.06 34.00 14.26
N ARG A 250 -9.52 34.13 15.51
CA ARG A 250 -8.63 34.36 16.65
C ARG A 250 -7.60 33.24 16.76
N PHE A 251 -6.35 33.57 17.07
CA PHE A 251 -5.24 32.61 17.16
C PHE A 251 -5.56 31.31 17.93
N PRO A 252 -6.22 31.32 19.12
CA PRO A 252 -6.60 30.07 19.80
C PRO A 252 -7.55 29.18 18.99
N LYS A 253 -8.43 29.77 18.17
CA LYS A 253 -9.34 29.04 17.28
C LYS A 253 -8.56 28.39 16.14
N LYS A 254 -7.60 29.11 15.52
CA LYS A 254 -6.68 28.55 14.50
C LYS A 254 -5.91 27.35 15.03
N ILE A 255 -5.28 27.48 16.20
CA ILE A 255 -4.56 26.39 16.87
C ILE A 255 -5.46 25.18 17.13
N ARG A 256 -6.69 25.41 17.61
CA ARG A 256 -7.67 24.33 17.83
C ARG A 256 -8.07 23.66 16.52
N ASN A 257 -8.27 24.42 15.45
CA ASN A 257 -8.63 23.88 14.14
C ASN A 257 -7.50 23.01 13.58
N ALA A 258 -6.24 23.47 13.69
CA ALA A 258 -5.06 22.71 13.30
C ALA A 258 -4.91 21.39 14.07
N ALA A 259 -5.12 21.42 15.39
CA ALA A 259 -5.11 20.22 16.22
C ALA A 259 -6.22 19.23 15.82
N LYS A 260 -7.43 19.72 15.50
CA LYS A 260 -8.54 18.88 15.00
C LYS A 260 -8.26 18.29 13.61
N ALA A 261 -7.59 19.05 12.74
CA ALA A 261 -7.15 18.59 11.42
C ALA A 261 -5.98 17.60 11.51
N LYS A 262 -5.35 17.47 12.68
CA LYS A 262 -4.22 16.57 12.94
C LYS A 262 -3.06 16.83 12.00
N VAL A 263 -2.74 18.09 11.72
CA VAL A 263 -1.53 18.44 10.96
C VAL A 263 -0.29 18.04 11.78
N PRO A 264 0.72 17.36 11.19
CA PRO A 264 1.92 16.94 11.94
C PRO A 264 2.71 18.11 12.52
N PHE A 265 2.97 19.12 11.68
CA PHE A 265 3.71 20.32 12.08
C PHE A 265 2.84 21.56 11.93
N VAL A 266 2.63 22.28 13.02
CA VAL A 266 2.09 23.63 12.98
C VAL A 266 3.25 24.60 13.16
N LEU A 267 3.49 25.46 12.17
CA LEU A 267 4.50 26.51 12.22
C LEU A 267 3.85 27.79 12.70
N ILE A 268 4.46 28.45 13.67
CA ILE A 268 4.00 29.71 14.24
C ILE A 268 5.15 30.71 14.12
N ALA A 269 4.82 31.95 13.75
CA ALA A 269 5.78 33.05 13.79
C ALA A 269 5.13 34.33 14.31
N GLY A 270 5.84 35.00 15.22
CA GLY A 270 5.58 36.38 15.63
C GLY A 270 6.81 37.27 15.44
N ALA A 271 6.79 38.43 16.10
CA ALA A 271 7.85 39.44 15.98
C ALA A 271 9.25 38.91 16.37
N GLU A 272 9.32 38.11 17.44
CA GLU A 272 10.60 37.55 17.89
C GLU A 272 11.18 36.53 16.90
N ASP A 273 10.33 35.66 16.35
CA ASP A 273 10.72 34.68 15.33
C ASP A 273 11.21 35.38 14.06
N GLN A 274 10.46 36.38 13.57
CA GLN A 274 10.84 37.16 12.39
C GLN A 274 12.16 37.91 12.59
N ALA A 275 12.35 38.56 13.74
CA ALA A 275 13.59 39.28 14.04
C ALA A 275 14.83 38.37 14.08
N LYS A 276 14.64 37.07 14.34
CA LYS A 276 15.69 36.05 14.42
C LYS A 276 15.77 35.16 13.18
N ASN A 277 14.97 35.43 12.14
CA ASN A 277 14.87 34.58 10.94
C ASN A 277 14.58 33.10 11.32
N ALA A 278 13.62 32.91 12.22
CA ALA A 278 13.25 31.65 12.84
C ALA A 278 11.72 31.40 12.77
N VAL A 279 11.30 30.21 13.15
CA VAL A 279 9.90 29.81 13.35
C VAL A 279 9.78 28.94 14.60
N SER A 280 8.56 28.84 15.12
CA SER A 280 8.25 27.99 16.27
C SER A 280 7.37 26.83 15.83
N PHE A 281 7.69 25.61 16.24
CA PHE A 281 6.86 24.43 16.03
C PHE A 281 5.86 24.25 17.16
N ARG A 282 4.65 23.81 16.79
CA ARG A 282 3.70 23.17 17.69
C ARG A 282 3.33 21.80 17.12
N TYR A 283 3.48 20.78 17.95
CA TYR A 283 3.24 19.38 17.61
C TYR A 283 1.83 18.91 18.01
N ARG A 284 1.42 17.73 17.52
CA ARG A 284 0.08 17.16 17.78
C ARG A 284 -0.16 16.84 19.25
N ASP A 285 0.88 16.44 19.97
CA ASP A 285 0.84 16.18 21.41
C ASP A 285 0.73 17.47 22.25
N GLY A 286 0.82 18.64 21.60
CA GLY A 286 0.75 19.95 22.22
C GLY A 286 2.09 20.53 22.67
N SER A 287 3.19 19.78 22.54
CA SER A 287 4.54 20.27 22.80
C SER A 287 4.94 21.35 21.78
N GLN A 288 5.93 22.16 22.16
CA GLN A 288 6.41 23.28 21.38
C GLN A 288 7.92 23.36 21.37
N GLU A 289 8.46 23.89 20.28
CA GLU A 289 9.88 24.16 20.10
C GLU A 289 10.01 25.51 19.42
N ASN A 290 10.51 26.50 20.15
CA ASN A 290 10.44 27.89 19.73
C ASN A 290 11.78 28.39 19.18
N GLY A 291 11.73 29.35 18.25
CA GLY A 291 12.92 30.02 17.73
C GLY A 291 13.84 29.10 16.91
N VAL A 292 13.28 28.14 16.19
CA VAL A 292 14.02 27.25 15.28
C VAL A 292 14.40 28.01 14.01
N PRO A 293 15.70 28.13 13.66
CA PRO A 293 16.12 28.75 12.41
C PRO A 293 15.41 28.11 11.20
N ILE A 294 15.05 28.91 10.19
CA ILE A 294 14.26 28.43 9.04
C ILE A 294 14.93 27.23 8.35
N ALA A 295 16.26 27.26 8.17
CA ALA A 295 17.00 26.18 7.55
C ALA A 295 16.87 24.86 8.35
N ASP A 296 16.94 24.95 9.68
CA ASP A 296 16.80 23.79 10.58
C ASP A 296 15.36 23.28 10.59
N ALA A 297 14.37 24.18 10.53
CA ALA A 297 12.97 23.81 10.44
C ALA A 297 12.67 23.02 9.15
N ILE A 298 13.21 23.45 8.00
CA ILE A 298 13.09 22.72 6.73
C ILE A 298 13.76 21.35 6.83
N ALA A 299 15.01 21.29 7.32
CA ALA A 299 15.75 20.04 7.46
C ALA A 299 15.04 19.04 8.38
N LYS A 300 14.44 19.52 9.47
CA LYS A 300 13.68 18.70 10.42
C LYS A 300 12.45 18.06 9.78
N VAL A 301 11.67 18.83 9.02
CA VAL A 301 10.49 18.30 8.34
C VAL A 301 10.89 17.28 7.26
N LEU A 302 11.95 17.55 6.49
CA LEU A 302 12.46 16.59 5.49
C LEU A 302 12.94 15.29 6.15
N ALA A 303 13.68 15.37 7.25
CA ALA A 303 14.12 14.19 7.99
C ALA A 303 12.94 13.35 8.50
N ALA A 304 11.86 13.99 8.95
CA ALA A 304 10.64 13.29 9.38
C ALA A 304 9.88 12.64 8.22
N ILE A 305 9.91 13.26 7.02
CA ILE A 305 9.36 12.67 5.79
C ILE A 305 10.18 11.44 5.37
N GLU A 306 11.50 11.56 5.31
CA GLU A 306 12.40 10.51 4.86
C GLU A 306 12.37 9.28 5.79
N SER A 307 12.37 9.51 7.10
CA SER A 307 12.27 8.46 8.10
C SER A 307 10.85 7.91 8.30
N LYS A 308 9.87 8.42 7.54
CA LYS A 308 8.45 8.05 7.63
C LYS A 308 7.88 8.19 9.06
N ALA A 309 8.40 9.16 9.82
CA ALA A 309 8.11 9.31 11.24
C ALA A 309 6.63 9.65 11.51
N GLN A 310 6.14 9.18 12.67
CA GLN A 310 4.96 9.73 13.32
C GLN A 310 5.42 10.83 14.28
N VAL A 311 4.84 12.01 14.10
CA VAL A 311 5.11 13.24 14.86
C VAL A 311 3.79 13.79 15.39
#